data_AF-A0A924FY22-F1
#
_entry.id   AF-A0A924FY22-F1
#
_cell.length_a   1.000
_cell.length_b   1.000
_cell.length_c   1.000
_cell.angle_alpha   90.00
_cell.angle_beta   90.00
_cell.angle_gamma   90.00
#
_symmetry.space_group_name_H-M   'P 1'
#
loop_
_entity.id
_entity.type
_entity.pdbx_description
1 polymer ?
#
loop_
_entity_poly.entity_id
_entity_poly.type
_entity_poly.pdbx_seq_one_letter_code
_entity_poly.pdbx_strand_id
1 'polypeptide(L)'
;GGSAGGMLMGAAANRAGDLFAGIVAEVPFVDVLNTMLDDTLPLTPPEWPEWGNPIESEADFKTILSYSPYDNVTAQDYPAILAMGGLTDPRVTYWEPAKWIARLRATMTGGGPVLLRTNMGAGHGGAPGRFNRLDEIAIAYAFALWAVGMSEEEET
;
A
#
# COMPACT_ATOMS: atom_id res chain seq x y z
N GLY A 1 -5.85 -4.08 -3.90
CA GLY A 1 -6.34 -2.71 -4.19
C GLY A 1 -5.20 -1.86 -4.70
N GLY A 2 -5.44 -0.96 -5.66
CA GLY A 2 -4.37 -0.19 -6.32
C GLY A 2 -4.49 1.34 -6.19
N SER A 3 -3.38 2.09 -6.09
CA SER A 3 -3.36 3.57 -5.98
C SER A 3 -4.16 4.06 -4.75
N ALA A 4 -5.20 4.87 -4.93
CA ALA A 4 -6.16 5.22 -3.87
C ALA A 4 -6.89 3.98 -3.30
N GLY A 5 -7.10 2.94 -4.11
CA GLY A 5 -7.55 1.64 -3.63
C GLY A 5 -6.51 0.89 -2.78
N GLY A 6 -5.24 1.27 -2.86
CA GLY A 6 -4.18 0.79 -1.97
C GLY A 6 -4.21 1.47 -0.60
N MET A 7 -4.61 2.75 -0.54
CA MET A 7 -4.94 3.44 0.71
C MET A 7 -6.02 2.68 1.49
N LEU A 8 -7.10 2.29 0.79
CA LEU A 8 -8.18 1.48 1.37
C LEU A 8 -7.64 0.19 1.98
N MET A 9 -6.73 -0.50 1.29
CA MET A 9 -6.13 -1.74 1.81
C MET A 9 -5.29 -1.48 3.06
N GLY A 10 -4.49 -0.40 3.07
CA GLY A 10 -3.68 -0.04 4.24
C GLY A 10 -4.53 0.35 5.45
N ALA A 11 -5.61 1.11 5.24
CA ALA A 11 -6.55 1.47 6.30
C ALA A 11 -7.32 0.25 6.82
N ALA A 12 -7.72 -0.67 5.93
CA ALA A 12 -8.35 -1.93 6.30
C ALA A 12 -7.41 -2.82 7.12
N ALA A 13 -6.13 -2.91 6.75
CA ALA A 13 -5.12 -3.66 7.49
C ALA A 13 -4.98 -3.16 8.95
N ASN A 14 -5.03 -1.84 9.16
CA ASN A 14 -4.97 -1.26 10.50
C ASN A 14 -6.24 -1.49 11.33
N ARG A 15 -7.43 -1.43 10.69
CA ARG A 15 -8.72 -1.42 11.40
C ARG A 15 -9.35 -2.80 11.61
N ALA A 16 -9.12 -3.72 10.68
CA ALA A 16 -9.78 -5.02 10.64
C ALA A 16 -8.93 -6.05 9.89
N GLY A 17 -7.61 -6.05 10.15
CA GLY A 17 -6.65 -6.93 9.47
C GLY A 17 -6.94 -8.42 9.67
N ASP A 18 -7.60 -8.78 10.77
CA ASP A 18 -8.05 -10.13 11.13
C ASP A 18 -9.11 -10.70 10.19
N LEU A 19 -9.81 -9.86 9.43
CA LEU A 19 -10.80 -10.28 8.44
C LEU A 19 -10.18 -10.77 7.12
N PHE A 20 -8.86 -10.67 6.96
CA PHE A 20 -8.18 -10.98 5.71
C PHE A 20 -7.12 -12.06 5.92
N ALA A 21 -7.14 -13.11 5.08
CA ALA A 21 -6.04 -14.08 5.03
C ALA A 21 -4.75 -13.45 4.48
N GLY A 22 -4.88 -12.50 3.55
CA GLY A 22 -3.80 -11.69 3.03
C GLY A 22 -4.31 -10.47 2.26
N ILE A 23 -3.43 -9.48 2.07
CA ILE A 23 -3.72 -8.21 1.41
C ILE A 23 -2.69 -7.97 0.31
N VAL A 24 -3.17 -7.66 -0.91
CA VAL A 24 -2.34 -7.14 -2.00
C VAL A 24 -2.62 -5.65 -2.19
N ALA A 25 -1.57 -4.84 -2.06
CA ALA A 25 -1.61 -3.39 -2.19
C ALA A 25 -0.68 -2.95 -3.34
N GLU A 26 -1.26 -2.56 -4.47
CA GLU A 26 -0.54 -2.19 -5.69
C GLU A 26 -0.36 -0.67 -5.79
N VAL A 27 0.86 -0.19 -6.00
CA VAL A 27 1.24 1.24 -6.00
C VAL A 27 0.48 2.04 -4.92
N PRO A 28 0.53 1.62 -3.64
CA PRO A 28 -0.49 2.02 -2.68
C PRO A 28 -0.20 3.40 -2.08
N PHE A 29 -1.17 4.31 -2.14
CA PHE A 29 -1.11 5.63 -1.49
C PHE A 29 -1.32 5.45 0.01
N VAL A 30 -0.23 5.35 0.79
CA VAL A 30 -0.28 4.89 2.20
C VAL A 30 0.34 5.87 3.18
N ASP A 31 1.07 6.88 2.70
CA ASP A 31 1.66 7.92 3.52
C ASP A 31 0.86 9.23 3.42
N VAL A 32 -0.47 9.09 3.49
CA VAL A 32 -1.45 10.11 3.08
C VAL A 32 -1.18 11.45 3.75
N LEU A 33 -1.01 11.47 5.07
CA LEU A 33 -0.84 12.73 5.80
C LEU A 33 0.45 13.44 5.39
N ASN A 34 1.58 12.73 5.35
CA ASN A 34 2.87 13.34 5.01
C ASN A 34 2.88 13.81 3.55
N THR A 35 2.31 13.04 2.62
CA THR A 35 2.19 13.41 1.21
C THR A 35 1.29 14.63 1.02
N MET A 36 0.14 14.69 1.71
CA MET A 36 -0.81 15.82 1.61
C MET A 36 -0.32 17.11 2.29
N LEU A 37 0.68 17.02 3.17
CA LEU A 37 1.37 18.16 3.80
C LEU A 37 2.52 18.72 2.95
N ASP A 38 2.92 18.06 1.87
CA ASP A 38 4.01 18.49 0.98
C ASP A 38 3.45 19.05 -0.33
N ASP A 39 3.34 20.38 -0.40
CA ASP A 39 2.85 21.12 -1.57
C ASP A 39 3.84 21.16 -2.74
N THR A 40 5.06 20.62 -2.57
CA THR A 40 6.06 20.52 -3.64
C THR A 40 5.87 19.28 -4.51
N LEU A 41 5.08 18.31 -4.06
CA LEU A 41 4.74 17.11 -4.83
C LEU A 41 3.70 17.43 -5.92
N PRO A 42 3.88 16.92 -7.15
CA PRO A 42 3.12 17.38 -8.32
C PRO A 42 1.63 17.08 -8.27
N LEU A 43 1.21 16.06 -7.52
CA LEU A 43 -0.19 15.69 -7.36
C LEU A 43 -0.83 16.19 -6.07
N THR A 44 -0.06 16.64 -5.07
CA THR A 44 -0.62 17.03 -3.78
C THR A 44 -1.59 18.21 -3.88
N PRO A 45 -1.22 19.39 -4.42
CA PRO A 45 -2.17 20.50 -4.52
C PRO A 45 -3.42 20.19 -5.36
N PRO A 46 -3.31 19.49 -6.52
CA PRO A 46 -4.48 19.05 -7.27
C PRO A 46 -5.39 18.05 -6.55
N GLU A 47 -4.89 17.30 -5.57
CA GLU A 47 -5.64 16.26 -4.84
C GLU A 47 -6.30 16.77 -3.53
N TRP A 48 -5.97 17.96 -3.04
CA TRP A 48 -6.65 18.55 -1.88
C TRP A 48 -8.19 18.64 -2.02
N PRO A 49 -8.78 18.93 -3.18
CA PRO A 49 -10.25 18.89 -3.34
C PRO A 49 -10.87 17.50 -3.11
N GLU A 50 -10.10 16.41 -3.22
CA GLU A 50 -10.55 15.04 -2.98
C GLU A 50 -10.39 14.65 -1.50
N TRP A 51 -9.21 14.90 -0.91
CA TRP A 51 -8.85 14.37 0.41
C TRP A 51 -8.96 15.39 1.56
N GLY A 52 -8.94 16.68 1.23
CA GLY A 52 -8.76 17.80 2.16
C GLY A 52 -7.36 18.41 2.09
N ASN A 53 -7.22 19.65 2.58
CA ASN A 53 -5.95 20.37 2.66
C ASN A 53 -5.47 20.44 4.13
N PRO A 54 -4.59 19.52 4.58
CA PRO A 54 -4.13 19.50 5.97
C PRO A 54 -3.17 20.65 6.33
N ILE A 55 -2.69 21.42 5.34
CA ILE A 55 -1.86 22.62 5.57
C ILE A 55 -2.74 23.78 6.06
N GLU A 56 -3.92 23.94 5.46
CA GLU A 56 -4.81 25.08 5.71
C GLU A 56 -5.95 24.77 6.70
N SER A 57 -6.26 23.48 6.92
CA SER A 57 -7.39 23.04 7.74
C SER A 57 -6.96 22.04 8.82
N GLU A 58 -7.09 22.42 10.10
CA GLU A 58 -6.90 21.51 11.24
C GLU A 58 -7.93 20.35 11.22
N ALA A 59 -9.14 20.61 10.71
CA ALA A 59 -10.16 19.59 10.58
C ALA A 59 -9.77 18.53 9.53
N ASP A 60 -9.19 18.95 8.41
CA ASP A 60 -8.72 18.07 7.35
C ASP A 60 -7.50 17.28 7.83
N PHE A 61 -6.57 17.95 8.54
CA PHE A 61 -5.44 17.30 9.19
C PHE A 61 -5.89 16.15 10.10
N LYS A 62 -6.83 16.41 11.01
CA LYS A 62 -7.34 15.39 11.95
C LYS A 62 -8.07 14.27 11.21
N THR A 63 -8.84 14.62 10.18
CA THR A 63 -9.56 13.65 9.34
C THR A 63 -8.59 12.72 8.64
N ILE A 64 -7.61 13.26 7.92
CA ILE A 64 -6.57 12.50 7.20
C ILE A 64 -5.76 11.65 8.18
N LEU A 65 -5.33 12.23 9.30
CA LEU A 65 -4.59 11.51 10.34
C LEU A 65 -5.38 10.30 10.87
N SER A 66 -6.70 10.37 10.97
CA SER A 66 -7.53 9.28 11.50
C SER A 66 -7.58 8.02 10.64
N TYR A 67 -7.16 8.09 9.37
CA TYR A 67 -7.19 6.96 8.45
C TYR A 67 -5.88 6.71 7.69
N SER A 68 -4.94 7.66 7.68
CA SER A 68 -3.65 7.53 6.99
C SER A 68 -2.97 6.20 7.38
N PRO A 69 -2.74 5.27 6.44
CA PRO A 69 -2.25 3.93 6.77
C PRO A 69 -0.92 3.93 7.49
N TYR A 70 0.04 4.74 7.04
CA TYR A 70 1.37 4.85 7.65
C TYR A 70 1.31 5.38 9.09
N ASP A 71 0.45 6.35 9.37
CA ASP A 71 0.39 7.00 10.69
C ASP A 71 -0.36 6.16 11.73
N ASN A 72 -1.21 5.24 11.28
CA ASN A 72 -2.03 4.38 12.14
C ASN A 72 -1.48 2.96 12.29
N VAL A 73 -0.21 2.72 11.96
CA VAL A 73 0.46 1.44 12.28
C VAL A 73 0.69 1.35 13.79
N THR A 74 0.15 0.31 14.43
CA THR A 74 0.23 0.07 15.88
C THR A 74 0.79 -1.31 16.21
N ALA A 75 1.10 -1.56 17.48
CA ALA A 75 1.55 -2.87 17.95
C ALA A 75 0.36 -3.83 18.01
N GLN A 76 0.16 -4.58 16.93
CA GLN A 76 -0.87 -5.59 16.77
C GLN A 76 -0.45 -6.63 15.73
N ASP A 77 -1.25 -7.68 15.58
CA ASP A 77 -1.07 -8.65 14.50
C ASP A 77 -1.60 -8.08 13.18
N TYR A 78 -0.87 -8.33 12.10
CA TYR A 78 -1.26 -7.92 10.74
C TYR A 78 -1.40 -9.15 9.83
N PRO A 79 -2.32 -9.14 8.85
CA PRO A 79 -2.40 -10.22 7.87
C PRO A 79 -1.13 -10.24 7.01
N ALA A 80 -0.95 -11.30 6.22
CA ALA A 80 0.10 -11.29 5.21
C ALA A 80 -0.15 -10.10 4.25
N ILE A 81 0.87 -9.30 3.97
CA ILE A 81 0.76 -8.13 3.10
C ILE A 81 1.80 -8.22 1.99
N LEU A 82 1.36 -8.03 0.74
CA LEU A 82 2.23 -7.77 -0.39
C LEU A 82 1.98 -6.34 -0.88
N ALA A 83 2.94 -5.45 -0.61
CA ALA A 83 2.98 -4.13 -1.22
C ALA A 83 3.83 -4.16 -2.49
N MET A 84 3.28 -3.67 -3.59
CA MET A 84 3.96 -3.53 -4.87
C MET A 84 4.07 -2.05 -5.24
N GLY A 85 5.19 -1.62 -5.81
CA GLY A 85 5.37 -0.24 -6.26
C GLY A 85 6.42 -0.13 -7.37
N GLY A 86 6.47 1.03 -8.04
CA GLY A 86 7.46 1.32 -9.07
C GLY A 86 8.44 2.39 -8.61
N LEU A 87 9.74 2.22 -8.88
CA LEU A 87 10.77 3.21 -8.52
C LEU A 87 10.51 4.57 -9.17
N THR A 88 10.04 4.57 -10.43
CA THR A 88 9.81 5.78 -11.22
C THR A 88 8.32 6.13 -11.31
N ASP A 89 7.53 5.76 -10.30
CA ASP A 89 6.10 6.06 -10.26
C ASP A 89 5.89 7.57 -10.04
N PRO A 90 5.27 8.29 -11.02
CA PRO A 90 5.08 9.73 -10.92
C PRO A 90 3.80 10.10 -10.14
N ARG A 91 2.99 9.12 -9.72
CA ARG A 91 1.69 9.34 -9.07
C ARG A 91 1.72 8.98 -7.59
N VAL A 92 2.19 7.78 -7.26
CA VAL A 92 2.38 7.33 -5.88
C VAL A 92 3.86 7.08 -5.70
N THR A 93 4.47 7.86 -4.83
CA THR A 93 5.92 7.88 -4.75
C THR A 93 6.45 6.58 -4.14
N TYR A 94 7.56 6.05 -4.68
CA TYR A 94 8.04 4.70 -4.31
C TYR A 94 8.34 4.55 -2.82
N TRP A 95 8.61 5.66 -2.13
CA TRP A 95 8.93 5.66 -0.71
C TRP A 95 7.70 5.43 0.16
N GLU A 96 6.48 5.67 -0.30
CA GLU A 96 5.27 5.43 0.50
C GLU A 96 5.12 3.94 0.86
N PRO A 97 5.04 2.99 -0.09
CA PRO A 97 5.01 1.57 0.26
C PRO A 97 6.28 1.12 0.97
N ALA A 98 7.45 1.71 0.68
CA ALA A 98 8.69 1.35 1.36
C ALA A 98 8.68 1.73 2.85
N LYS A 99 8.28 2.96 3.17
CA LYS A 99 8.10 3.46 4.54
C LYS A 99 7.05 2.65 5.29
N TRP A 100 5.91 2.38 4.65
CA TRP A 100 4.82 1.61 5.26
C TRP A 100 5.24 0.19 5.61
N ILE A 101 5.86 -0.56 4.70
CA ILE A 101 6.37 -1.91 4.99
C ILE A 101 7.45 -1.88 6.07
N ALA A 102 8.37 -0.90 6.04
CA ALA A 102 9.39 -0.76 7.08
C ALA A 102 8.77 -0.53 8.47
N ARG A 103 7.75 0.35 8.56
CA ARG A 103 7.04 0.63 9.81
C ARG A 103 6.24 -0.57 10.31
N LEU A 104 5.55 -1.29 9.42
CA LEU A 104 4.85 -2.53 9.76
C LEU A 104 5.81 -3.55 10.39
N ARG A 105 6.94 -3.84 9.74
CA ARG A 105 7.95 -4.79 10.25
C ARG A 105 8.52 -4.38 11.61
N ALA A 106 8.67 -3.08 11.85
CA ALA A 106 9.23 -2.56 13.09
C ALA A 106 8.23 -2.56 14.26
N THR A 107 6.93 -2.51 13.98
CA THR A 107 5.89 -2.28 14.99
C THR A 107 5.00 -3.50 15.24
N MET A 108 4.73 -4.33 14.22
CA MET A 108 3.84 -5.47 14.33
C MET A 108 4.31 -6.47 15.41
N THR A 109 3.34 -7.10 16.09
CA THR A 109 3.64 -8.10 17.13
C THR A 109 3.62 -9.54 16.61
N GLY A 110 3.01 -9.76 15.45
CA GLY A 110 2.78 -11.08 14.89
C GLY A 110 1.94 -11.03 13.61
N GLY A 111 1.54 -12.21 13.14
CA GLY A 111 0.74 -12.38 11.92
C GLY A 111 1.55 -12.80 10.70
N GLY A 112 1.14 -12.35 9.52
CA GLY A 112 1.69 -12.80 8.24
C GLY A 112 2.91 -12.02 7.77
N PRO A 113 3.71 -12.56 6.83
CA PRO A 113 4.83 -11.82 6.27
C PRO A 113 4.35 -10.55 5.58
N VAL A 114 5.05 -9.45 5.83
CA VAL A 114 4.83 -8.18 5.13
C VAL A 114 5.98 -7.96 4.14
N LEU A 115 5.65 -7.93 2.86
CA LEU A 115 6.58 -7.99 1.74
C LEU A 115 6.48 -6.70 0.92
N LEU A 116 7.64 -6.26 0.41
CA LEU A 116 7.74 -5.15 -0.53
C LEU A 116 8.35 -5.67 -1.83
N ARG A 117 7.65 -5.44 -2.94
CA ARG A 117 8.20 -5.61 -4.28
C ARG A 117 8.25 -4.26 -4.98
N THR A 118 9.46 -3.74 -5.15
CA THR A 118 9.68 -2.54 -5.97
C THR A 118 10.14 -2.95 -7.36
N ASN A 119 9.39 -2.55 -8.38
CA ASN A 119 9.81 -2.63 -9.76
C ASN A 119 10.83 -1.51 -10.04
N MET A 120 12.09 -1.88 -10.22
CA MET A 120 13.20 -0.93 -10.38
C MET A 120 13.23 -0.26 -11.76
N GLY A 121 12.45 -0.76 -12.73
CA GLY A 121 12.41 -0.26 -14.11
C GLY A 121 11.06 0.29 -14.55
N ALA A 122 10.11 0.49 -13.63
CA ALA A 122 8.75 0.88 -13.94
C ALA A 122 8.18 1.95 -12.99
N GLY A 123 7.13 2.63 -13.46
CA GLY A 123 6.32 3.55 -12.68
C GLY A 123 4.90 3.03 -12.42
N HIS A 124 3.91 3.94 -12.39
CA HIS A 124 2.56 3.64 -11.89
C HIS A 124 1.80 2.52 -12.61
N GLY A 125 2.00 2.39 -13.92
CA GLY A 125 1.31 1.40 -14.75
C GLY A 125 1.99 0.04 -14.82
N GLY A 126 3.06 -0.17 -14.05
CA GLY A 126 3.96 -1.32 -14.22
C GLY A 126 4.90 -1.15 -15.41
N ALA A 127 5.73 -2.16 -15.67
CA ALA A 127 6.75 -2.09 -16.73
C ALA A 127 6.11 -2.06 -18.13
N PRO A 128 6.63 -1.25 -19.06
CA PRO A 128 6.14 -1.23 -20.44
C PRO A 128 6.43 -2.58 -21.11
N GLY A 129 5.39 -3.19 -21.68
CA GLY A 129 5.49 -4.48 -22.37
C GLY A 129 4.37 -5.43 -21.96
N ARG A 130 3.77 -6.11 -22.96
CA ARG A 130 2.62 -7.02 -22.77
C ARG A 130 2.87 -8.10 -21.69
N PHE A 131 4.09 -8.61 -21.61
CA PHE A 131 4.43 -9.73 -20.71
C PHE A 131 4.78 -9.28 -19.30
N ASN A 132 5.43 -8.13 -19.11
CA ASN A 132 5.82 -7.67 -17.77
C ASN A 132 4.61 -7.42 -16.84
N ARG A 133 3.48 -6.96 -17.41
CA ARG A 133 2.22 -6.84 -16.67
C ARG A 133 1.69 -8.20 -16.21
N LEU A 134 1.90 -9.26 -16.99
CA LEU A 134 1.48 -10.61 -16.61
C LEU A 134 2.32 -11.13 -15.44
N ASP A 135 3.61 -10.78 -15.36
CA ASP A 135 4.46 -11.15 -14.23
C ASP A 135 3.99 -10.49 -12.93
N GLU A 136 3.62 -9.21 -12.96
CA GLU A 136 3.08 -8.50 -11.79
C GLU A 136 1.74 -9.13 -11.33
N ILE A 137 0.86 -9.46 -12.27
CA ILE A 137 -0.40 -10.16 -11.99
C ILE A 137 -0.13 -11.56 -11.41
N ALA A 138 0.81 -12.31 -11.99
CA ALA A 138 1.15 -13.65 -11.54
C ALA A 138 1.68 -13.64 -10.10
N ILE A 139 2.51 -12.66 -9.75
CA ILE A 139 3.02 -12.49 -8.38
C ILE A 139 1.88 -12.18 -7.40
N ALA A 140 0.98 -11.25 -7.75
CA ALA A 140 -0.18 -10.92 -6.92
C ALA A 140 -1.08 -12.15 -6.69
N TYR A 141 -1.32 -12.95 -7.73
CA TYR A 141 -2.19 -14.12 -7.67
C TYR A 141 -1.53 -15.28 -6.92
N ALA A 142 -0.23 -15.52 -7.15
CA ALA A 142 0.53 -16.51 -6.41
C ALA A 142 0.53 -16.20 -4.91
N PHE A 143 0.72 -14.93 -4.54
CA PHE A 143 0.60 -14.49 -3.15
C PHE A 143 -0.80 -14.70 -2.59
N ALA A 144 -1.85 -14.33 -3.35
CA ALA A 144 -3.23 -14.50 -2.91
C ALA A 144 -3.59 -15.98 -2.68
N LEU A 145 -3.22 -16.88 -3.61
CA LEU A 145 -3.42 -18.32 -3.47
C LEU A 145 -2.64 -18.89 -2.28
N TRP A 146 -1.38 -18.49 -2.11
CA TRP A 146 -0.56 -18.88 -0.97
C TRP A 146 -1.19 -18.42 0.37
N ALA A 147 -1.67 -17.17 0.44
CA ALA A 147 -2.26 -16.62 1.65
C ALA A 147 -3.53 -17.37 2.10
N VAL A 148 -4.26 -17.99 1.18
CA VAL A 148 -5.45 -18.81 1.48
C VAL A 148 -5.15 -20.32 1.53
N GLY A 149 -3.88 -20.73 1.47
CA GLY A 149 -3.47 -22.13 1.56
C GLY A 149 -3.72 -22.97 0.29
N MET A 150 -3.80 -22.33 -0.88
CA MET A 150 -4.07 -22.97 -2.17
C MET A 150 -2.86 -22.98 -3.12
N SER A 151 -1.63 -22.92 -2.58
CA SER A 151 -0.39 -22.87 -3.38
C SER A 151 0.28 -24.23 -3.62
N GLU A 152 -0.19 -25.30 -2.98
CA GLU A 152 0.31 -26.66 -3.20
C GLU A 152 -0.63 -27.39 -4.18
N GLU A 153 -0.07 -28.19 -5.09
CA GLU A 153 -0.85 -29.17 -5.85
C GLU A 153 -1.36 -30.25 -4.87
N GLU A 154 -2.66 -30.53 -4.87
CA GLU A 154 -3.13 -31.81 -4.32
C GLU A 154 -2.46 -32.93 -5.13
N GLU A 155 -1.45 -33.58 -4.55
CA GLU A 155 -0.96 -34.86 -5.05
C GLU A 155 -2.16 -35.82 -5.08
N THR A 156 -2.68 -36.06 -6.28
CA THR A 156 -3.74 -37.04 -6.57
C THR A 156 -3.14 -38.29 -7.18
#